data_AF-A0A1J5AY66-F1
#
_entry.id   AF-A0A1J5AY66-F1
#
_cell.length_a   1.000
_cell.length_b   1.000
_cell.length_c   1.000
_cell.angle_alpha   90.00
_cell.angle_beta   90.00
_cell.angle_gamma   90.00
#
_symmetry.space_group_name_H-M   'P 1'
#
loop_
_entity.id
_entity.type
_entity.pdbx_description
1 polymer ?
#
loop_
_entity_poly.entity_id
_entity_poly.type
_entity_poly.pdbx_seq_one_letter_code
_entity_poly.pdbx_strand_id
1 'polypeptide(L)'
;MKNLNLILIITLLISCSSQKSNNDNLVENHAFLIGRWTGQGEFLDNGIKKTFGSIQFDIEIQNDNSISGKIGDAILTKASIKKAKYGFEIKGILDSEILKNKSLGKRHLIILIVETEGISKNMIIKDANFHLKKNYFFDISMRVGGLTLTKIQ
;
A
#
# COMPACT_ATOMS: atom_id res chain seq x y z
N MET A 1 57.67 -13.37 -3.97
CA MET A 1 56.50 -12.49 -3.77
C MET A 1 55.36 -12.80 -4.75
N LYS A 2 54.86 -14.04 -4.80
CA LYS A 2 53.72 -14.42 -5.68
C LYS A 2 52.57 -15.11 -4.95
N ASN A 3 52.73 -15.43 -3.66
CA ASN A 3 51.74 -16.18 -2.89
C ASN A 3 50.92 -15.31 -1.92
N LEU A 4 51.18 -13.99 -1.87
CA LEU A 4 50.44 -13.08 -0.98
C LEU A 4 49.11 -12.59 -1.59
N ASN A 5 48.95 -12.67 -2.92
CA ASN A 5 47.74 -12.18 -3.60
C ASN A 5 46.57 -13.17 -3.55
N LEU A 6 46.78 -14.43 -3.15
CA LEU A 6 45.71 -15.43 -3.12
C LEU A 6 44.84 -15.35 -1.85
N ILE A 7 45.38 -14.82 -0.75
CA ILE A 7 44.69 -14.76 0.56
C ILE A 7 43.67 -13.60 0.59
N LEU A 8 43.88 -12.55 -0.21
CA LEU A 8 42.99 -11.38 -0.24
C LEU A 8 41.66 -11.64 -0.97
N ILE A 9 41.60 -12.63 -1.85
CA ILE A 9 40.39 -12.93 -2.64
C ILE A 9 39.41 -13.79 -1.84
N ILE A 10 39.90 -14.62 -0.91
CA ILE A 10 39.05 -15.51 -0.10
C ILE A 10 38.29 -14.75 0.99
N THR A 11 38.84 -13.64 1.51
CA THR A 11 38.18 -12.83 2.55
C THR A 11 37.02 -11.96 2.05
N LEU A 12 36.94 -11.70 0.74
CA LEU A 12 35.81 -11.00 0.11
C LEU A 12 34.55 -11.87 -0.01
N LEU A 13 34.67 -13.20 -0.05
CA LEU A 13 33.52 -14.10 -0.15
C LEU A 13 32.81 -14.36 1.18
N ILE A 14 33.43 -14.02 2.32
CA ILE A 14 32.87 -14.22 3.67
C ILE A 14 32.13 -12.95 4.17
N SER A 15 32.27 -11.82 3.47
CA SER A 15 31.54 -10.58 3.79
C SER A 15 30.11 -10.53 3.23
N CYS A 16 29.65 -11.61 2.57
CA CYS A 16 28.22 -11.92 2.54
C CYS A 16 27.82 -12.49 3.91
N SER A 17 28.01 -11.69 4.97
CA SER A 17 27.18 -11.84 6.15
C SER A 17 25.77 -11.70 5.63
N SER A 18 25.04 -12.81 5.63
CA SER A 18 23.61 -12.84 5.50
C SER A 18 23.08 -11.73 6.41
N GLN A 19 22.72 -10.60 5.80
CA GLN A 19 21.84 -9.65 6.42
C GLN A 19 20.61 -10.51 6.68
N LYS A 20 20.52 -11.00 7.92
CA LYS A 20 19.33 -11.63 8.45
C LYS A 20 18.31 -10.54 8.22
N SER A 21 17.58 -10.67 7.12
CA SER A 21 16.39 -9.89 6.88
C SER A 21 15.56 -10.20 8.10
N ASN A 22 15.63 -9.32 9.10
CA ASN A 22 14.58 -9.17 10.06
C ASN A 22 13.42 -8.77 9.15
N ASN A 23 12.73 -9.78 8.65
CA ASN A 23 11.50 -9.66 7.91
C ASN A 23 10.50 -9.29 9.01
N ASP A 24 10.67 -8.08 9.55
CA ASP A 24 9.89 -7.55 10.65
C ASP A 24 8.48 -7.47 10.06
N ASN A 25 7.69 -8.47 10.42
CA ASN A 25 6.34 -8.61 9.94
C ASN A 25 5.54 -7.45 10.52
N LEU A 26 5.44 -6.37 9.75
CA LEU A 26 4.83 -5.13 10.21
C LEU A 26 3.40 -5.39 10.69
N VAL A 27 2.68 -6.24 9.97
CA VAL A 27 1.29 -6.57 10.26
C VAL A 27 1.18 -7.41 11.54
N GLU A 28 2.14 -8.28 11.85
CA GLU A 28 2.17 -9.03 13.12
C GLU A 28 2.30 -8.10 14.34
N ASN A 29 3.17 -7.09 14.23
CA ASN A 29 3.32 -6.06 15.26
C ASN A 29 2.14 -5.08 15.35
N HIS A 30 1.23 -5.11 14.36
CA HIS A 30 0.06 -4.24 14.26
C HIS A 30 -1.16 -5.06 13.86
N ALA A 31 -1.47 -6.09 14.65
CA ALA A 31 -2.49 -7.10 14.34
C ALA A 31 -3.89 -6.52 14.04
N PHE A 32 -4.17 -5.28 14.43
CA PHE A 32 -5.40 -4.60 14.05
C PHE A 32 -5.57 -4.41 12.54
N LEU A 33 -4.47 -4.35 11.78
CA LEU A 33 -4.48 -4.23 10.32
C LEU A 33 -4.97 -5.52 9.63
N ILE A 34 -4.70 -6.68 10.24
CA ILE A 34 -5.05 -8.01 9.68
C ILE A 34 -6.55 -8.10 9.52
N GLY A 35 -7.03 -8.49 8.34
CA GLY A 35 -8.44 -8.75 8.10
C GLY A 35 -8.95 -8.11 6.83
N ARG A 36 -10.27 -8.15 6.66
CA ARG A 36 -10.94 -7.58 5.49
C ARG A 36 -11.52 -6.22 5.81
N TRP A 37 -11.18 -5.25 4.98
CA TRP A 37 -11.60 -3.87 5.03
C TRP A 37 -12.46 -3.57 3.81
N THR A 38 -13.62 -2.97 4.03
CA THR A 38 -14.50 -2.51 2.97
C THR A 38 -14.85 -1.04 3.18
N GLY A 39 -15.05 -0.29 2.11
CA GLY A 39 -15.26 1.14 2.25
C GLY A 39 -15.50 1.88 0.97
N GLN A 40 -15.56 3.20 1.09
CA GLN A 40 -15.86 4.10 -0.01
C GLN A 40 -14.87 5.26 -0.03
N GLY A 41 -14.39 5.56 -1.24
CA GLY A 41 -13.53 6.70 -1.50
C GLY A 41 -14.15 7.66 -2.50
N GLU A 42 -13.88 8.95 -2.32
CA GLU A 42 -14.30 10.01 -3.24
C GLU A 42 -13.12 10.92 -3.55
N PHE A 43 -12.97 11.32 -4.80
CA PHE A 43 -11.97 12.32 -5.16
C PHE A 43 -12.27 13.68 -4.52
N LEU A 44 -11.21 14.39 -4.13
CA LEU A 44 -11.31 15.76 -3.60
C LEU A 44 -11.54 16.79 -4.71
N ASP A 45 -11.09 16.50 -5.93
CA ASP A 45 -11.39 17.32 -7.10
C ASP A 45 -12.88 17.19 -7.47
N ASN A 46 -13.63 18.29 -7.42
CA ASN A 46 -15.07 18.29 -7.67
C ASN A 46 -15.46 17.84 -9.07
N GLY A 47 -14.65 18.14 -10.09
CA GLY A 47 -14.92 17.72 -11.46
C GLY A 47 -14.80 16.20 -11.58
N ILE A 48 -13.71 15.64 -11.06
CA ILE A 48 -13.50 14.20 -11.04
C ILE A 48 -14.52 13.51 -10.14
N LYS A 49 -14.83 14.06 -8.97
CA LYS A 49 -15.87 13.53 -8.06
C LYS A 49 -17.22 13.43 -8.75
N LYS A 50 -17.65 14.47 -9.48
CA LYS A 50 -18.90 14.44 -10.25
C LYS A 50 -18.89 13.36 -11.33
N THR A 51 -17.73 13.14 -11.96
CA THR A 51 -17.59 12.13 -13.02
C THR A 51 -17.49 10.71 -12.47
N PHE A 52 -16.71 10.46 -11.42
CA PHE A 52 -16.41 9.12 -10.91
C PHE A 52 -17.37 8.68 -9.80
N GLY A 53 -17.93 9.61 -9.04
CA GLY A 53 -18.76 9.32 -7.87
C GLY A 53 -17.96 8.67 -6.74
N SER A 54 -18.68 7.94 -5.88
CA SER A 54 -18.10 7.08 -4.85
C SER A 54 -17.50 5.82 -5.48
N ILE A 55 -16.30 5.46 -5.03
CA ILE A 55 -15.54 4.30 -5.47
C ILE A 55 -15.52 3.30 -4.33
N GLN A 56 -15.94 2.05 -4.59
CA GLN A 56 -15.86 0.98 -3.60
C GLN A 56 -14.42 0.50 -3.42
N PHE A 57 -14.01 0.28 -2.19
CA PHE A 57 -12.73 -0.33 -1.82
C PHE A 57 -13.02 -1.62 -1.05
N ASP A 58 -12.41 -2.72 -1.47
CA ASP A 58 -12.37 -3.99 -0.74
C ASP A 58 -10.90 -4.42 -0.66
N ILE A 59 -10.35 -4.53 0.55
CA ILE A 59 -8.94 -4.83 0.80
C ILE A 59 -8.86 -5.92 1.85
N GLU A 60 -8.00 -6.91 1.61
CA GLU A 60 -7.68 -7.94 2.59
C GLU A 60 -6.19 -7.85 2.92
N ILE A 61 -5.86 -7.77 4.21
CA ILE A 61 -4.49 -7.76 4.72
C ILE A 61 -4.32 -9.04 5.54
N GLN A 62 -3.40 -9.91 5.11
CA GLN A 62 -3.13 -11.15 5.82
C GLN A 62 -1.98 -10.99 6.82
N ASN A 63 -1.84 -11.97 7.71
CA ASN A 63 -0.81 -11.99 8.75
C ASN A 63 0.62 -12.06 8.21
N ASP A 64 0.83 -12.42 6.95
CA ASP A 64 2.14 -12.53 6.29
C ASP A 64 2.54 -11.25 5.52
N ASN A 65 1.82 -10.15 5.72
CA ASN A 65 1.89 -8.89 4.95
C ASN A 65 1.39 -8.98 3.50
N SER A 66 0.83 -10.11 3.06
CA SER A 66 0.18 -10.16 1.77
C SER A 66 -1.09 -9.31 1.78
N ILE A 67 -1.30 -8.60 0.67
CA ILE A 67 -2.44 -7.70 0.50
C ILE A 67 -3.09 -8.01 -0.84
N SER A 68 -4.39 -8.20 -0.79
CA SER A 68 -5.23 -8.33 -1.98
C SER A 68 -6.34 -7.30 -1.92
N GLY A 69 -6.96 -6.99 -3.05
CA GLY A 69 -8.09 -6.09 -3.03
C GLY A 69 -8.67 -5.77 -4.40
N LYS A 70 -9.85 -5.17 -4.37
CA LYS A 70 -10.57 -4.65 -5.51
C LYS A 70 -10.94 -3.19 -5.24
N ILE A 71 -10.58 -2.31 -6.18
CA ILE A 71 -10.82 -0.87 -6.10
C ILE A 71 -11.67 -0.46 -7.30
N GLY A 72 -12.94 -0.16 -7.04
CA GLY A 72 -13.96 -0.06 -8.09
C GLY A 72 -14.04 -1.38 -8.87
N ASP A 73 -13.75 -1.33 -10.16
CA ASP A 73 -13.69 -2.47 -11.07
C ASP A 73 -12.29 -3.13 -11.15
N ALA A 74 -11.25 -2.48 -10.64
CA ALA A 74 -9.85 -2.92 -10.82
C ALA A 74 -9.37 -3.84 -9.69
N ILE A 75 -8.49 -4.78 -10.02
CA ILE A 75 -7.80 -5.63 -9.03
C ILE A 75 -6.48 -4.98 -8.62
N LEU A 76 -6.22 -4.97 -7.32
CA LEU A 76 -4.97 -4.51 -6.74
C LEU A 76 -3.91 -5.61 -6.86
N THR A 77 -2.78 -5.28 -7.49
CA THR A 77 -1.65 -6.18 -7.70
C THR A 77 -0.37 -5.57 -7.16
N LYS A 78 0.67 -6.40 -6.94
CA LYS A 78 1.98 -5.95 -6.41
C LYS A 78 1.84 -5.07 -5.17
N ALA A 79 0.92 -5.46 -4.28
CA ALA A 79 0.59 -4.68 -3.12
C ALA A 79 1.64 -4.85 -2.02
N SER A 80 1.85 -3.81 -1.23
CA SER A 80 2.76 -3.82 -0.08
C SER A 80 2.28 -2.82 0.96
N ILE A 81 2.59 -3.07 2.23
CA ILE A 81 2.33 -2.15 3.34
C ILE A 81 3.64 -1.80 4.04
N LYS A 82 3.74 -0.55 4.48
CA LYS A 82 4.84 -0.10 5.32
C LYS A 82 4.37 0.93 6.33
N LYS A 83 5.16 1.15 7.38
CA LYS A 83 4.94 2.25 8.33
C LYS A 83 5.23 3.57 7.61
N ALA A 84 4.38 4.55 7.85
CA ALA A 84 4.54 5.94 7.45
C ALA A 84 4.56 6.84 8.69
N LYS A 85 4.93 8.11 8.53
CA LYS A 85 5.12 9.05 9.64
C LYS A 85 3.92 9.15 10.59
N TYR A 86 2.71 9.02 10.07
CA TYR A 86 1.45 9.20 10.81
C TYR A 86 0.55 7.95 10.79
N GLY A 87 1.10 6.79 10.44
CA GLY A 87 0.33 5.54 10.35
C GLY A 87 0.93 4.58 9.33
N PHE A 88 0.17 4.20 8.31
CA PHE A 88 0.55 3.16 7.35
C PHE A 88 0.31 3.60 5.91
N GLU A 89 1.18 3.13 5.03
CA GLU A 89 1.07 3.33 3.59
C GLU A 89 0.90 1.96 2.93
N ILE A 90 -0.23 1.75 2.26
CA ILE A 90 -0.44 0.63 1.34
C ILE A 90 -0.18 1.13 -0.07
N LYS A 91 0.69 0.45 -0.79
CA LYS A 91 0.94 0.67 -2.22
C LYS A 91 0.43 -0.51 -3.02
N GLY A 92 0.01 -0.27 -4.25
CA GLY A 92 -0.23 -1.32 -5.23
C GLY A 92 -0.51 -0.77 -6.62
N ILE A 93 -0.52 -1.66 -7.60
CA ILE A 93 -0.79 -1.36 -9.00
C ILE A 93 -2.15 -1.95 -9.37
N LEU A 94 -3.04 -1.12 -9.88
CA LEU A 94 -4.32 -1.54 -10.42
C LEU A 94 -4.11 -2.26 -11.76
N ASP A 95 -4.72 -3.41 -11.96
CA ASP A 95 -4.65 -4.20 -13.19
C ASP A 95 -5.37 -3.54 -14.39
N SER A 96 -6.24 -2.57 -14.10
CA SER A 96 -7.09 -1.84 -15.03
C SER A 96 -7.43 -0.45 -14.45
N GLU A 97 -8.30 0.30 -15.13
CA GLU A 97 -8.87 1.54 -14.58
C GLU A 97 -9.88 1.22 -13.48
N ILE A 98 -10.02 2.11 -12.50
CA ILE A 98 -10.97 1.93 -11.38
C ILE A 98 -12.42 1.79 -11.84
N LEU A 99 -12.78 2.35 -13.00
CA LEU A 99 -14.12 2.18 -13.58
C LEU A 99 -13.97 1.86 -15.08
N LYS A 100 -14.60 0.78 -15.55
CA LYS A 100 -14.41 0.25 -16.92
C LYS A 100 -14.59 1.28 -18.06
N ASN A 101 -15.43 2.29 -17.85
CA ASN A 101 -15.77 3.28 -18.88
C ASN A 101 -15.21 4.69 -18.59
N LYS A 102 -14.31 4.84 -17.61
CA LYS A 102 -13.75 6.14 -17.23
C LYS A 102 -12.26 5.98 -16.95
N SER A 103 -11.42 6.72 -17.67
CA SER A 103 -9.96 6.63 -17.52
C SER A 103 -9.38 7.89 -16.90
N LEU A 104 -8.44 7.69 -15.96
CA LEU A 104 -7.55 8.75 -15.46
C LEU A 104 -6.10 8.55 -15.94
N GLY A 105 -5.82 7.46 -16.65
CA GLY A 105 -4.48 7.07 -17.06
C GLY A 105 -3.55 6.86 -15.87
N LYS A 106 -4.09 6.37 -14.75
CA LYS A 106 -3.40 6.24 -13.46
C LYS A 106 -3.71 4.88 -12.85
N ARG A 107 -2.65 4.15 -12.54
CA ARG A 107 -2.75 2.77 -12.06
C ARG A 107 -1.93 2.53 -10.79
N HIS A 108 -1.11 3.48 -10.37
CA HIS A 108 -0.37 3.36 -9.11
C HIS A 108 -1.22 3.94 -7.99
N LEU A 109 -1.64 3.08 -7.07
CA LEU A 109 -2.45 3.43 -5.92
C LEU A 109 -1.55 3.54 -4.68
N ILE A 110 -1.80 4.57 -3.89
CA ILE A 110 -1.31 4.70 -2.53
C ILE A 110 -2.52 4.91 -1.64
N ILE A 111 -2.67 4.13 -0.57
CA ILE A 111 -3.64 4.37 0.49
C ILE A 111 -2.84 4.75 1.74
N LEU A 112 -3.20 5.88 2.34
CA LEU A 112 -2.64 6.38 3.57
C LEU A 112 -3.67 6.16 4.68
N ILE A 113 -3.31 5.33 5.65
CA ILE A 113 -4.11 5.06 6.84
C ILE A 113 -3.48 5.83 7.99
N VAL A 114 -4.21 6.79 8.56
CA VAL A 114 -3.76 7.50 9.76
C VAL A 114 -4.02 6.64 10.99
N GLU A 115 -3.00 6.52 11.84
CA GLU A 115 -3.12 5.85 13.13
C GLU A 115 -3.84 6.78 14.11
N THR A 116 -5.03 6.40 14.54
CA THR A 116 -5.80 7.12 15.57
C THR A 116 -5.74 6.37 16.88
N GLU A 117 -5.71 7.07 18.01
CA GLU A 117 -5.77 6.43 19.34
C GLU A 117 -7.04 5.57 19.48
N GLY A 118 -6.93 4.37 20.06
CA GLY A 118 -8.09 3.50 20.35
C GLY A 118 -8.46 2.47 19.29
N ILE A 119 -7.52 2.04 18.44
CA ILE A 119 -7.76 1.00 17.43
C ILE A 119 -8.24 -0.32 18.07
N SER A 120 -9.50 -0.68 17.83
CA SER A 120 -10.15 -1.88 18.36
C SER A 120 -10.75 -2.76 17.25
N LYS A 121 -11.25 -3.96 17.59
CA LYS A 121 -11.65 -5.00 16.61
C LYS A 121 -12.76 -4.61 15.60
N ASN A 122 -13.63 -3.64 15.91
CA ASN A 122 -14.76 -3.22 15.03
C ASN A 122 -14.52 -1.82 14.43
N MET A 123 -13.32 -1.60 13.90
CA MET A 123 -12.82 -0.25 13.57
C MET A 123 -13.41 0.31 12.27
N ILE A 124 -13.78 1.59 12.34
CA ILE A 124 -13.98 2.46 11.17
C ILE A 124 -12.78 3.41 11.10
N ILE A 125 -12.00 3.34 10.03
CA ILE A 125 -10.96 4.30 9.70
C ILE A 125 -11.62 5.39 8.85
N LYS A 126 -11.80 6.58 9.42
CA LYS A 126 -12.40 7.74 8.71
C LYS A 126 -11.36 8.67 8.08
N ASP A 127 -10.16 8.69 8.64
CA ASP A 127 -9.09 9.60 8.23
C ASP A 127 -8.09 8.93 7.28
N ALA A 128 -8.57 8.08 6.36
CA ALA A 128 -7.74 7.55 5.30
C ALA A 128 -7.85 8.42 4.04
N ASN A 129 -6.79 8.41 3.24
CA ASN A 129 -6.77 9.04 1.92
C ASN A 129 -6.23 8.06 0.90
N PHE A 130 -6.60 8.24 -0.37
CA PHE A 130 -6.01 7.51 -1.47
C PHE A 130 -5.43 8.46 -2.51
N HIS A 131 -4.29 8.09 -3.09
CA HIS A 131 -3.64 8.79 -4.19
C HIS A 131 -3.56 7.87 -5.40
N LEU A 132 -3.99 8.37 -6.55
CA LEU A 132 -3.77 7.75 -7.85
C LEU A 132 -2.70 8.50 -8.62
N LYS A 133 -1.75 7.74 -9.13
CA LYS A 133 -0.54 8.24 -9.78
C LYS A 133 -0.21 7.46 -11.04
N LYS A 134 0.60 8.06 -11.91
CA LYS A 134 1.22 7.41 -13.07
C LYS A 134 2.41 6.53 -12.67
N ASN A 135 3.07 6.86 -11.56
CA ASN A 135 4.21 6.13 -10.97
C ASN A 135 4.32 6.49 -9.47
N TYR A 136 5.26 5.88 -8.75
CA TYR A 136 5.46 6.17 -7.31
C TYR A 136 6.40 7.35 -7.01
N PHE A 137 7.00 7.96 -8.02
CA PHE A 137 7.79 9.18 -7.87
C PHE A 137 6.88 10.42 -7.81
N PHE A 138 7.48 11.60 -7.90
CA PHE A 138 6.74 12.85 -8.00
C PHE A 138 5.83 12.83 -9.23
N ASP A 139 4.53 13.07 -9.02
CA ASP A 139 3.51 13.09 -10.07
C ASP A 139 2.62 14.30 -9.82
N ILE A 140 2.87 15.39 -10.55
CA ILE A 140 2.07 16.63 -10.49
C ILE A 140 0.61 16.41 -10.89
N SER A 141 0.33 15.34 -11.65
CA SER A 141 -1.01 15.03 -12.13
C SER A 141 -1.78 14.15 -11.16
N MET A 142 -1.22 13.79 -10.00
CA MET A 142 -1.83 12.87 -9.05
C MET A 142 -3.26 13.28 -8.69
N ARG A 143 -4.12 12.29 -8.46
CA ARG A 143 -5.50 12.53 -7.99
C ARG A 143 -5.61 12.02 -6.57
N VAL A 144 -6.14 12.86 -5.69
CA VAL A 144 -6.29 12.59 -4.26
C VAL A 144 -7.76 12.45 -3.95
N GLY A 145 -8.10 11.52 -3.09
CA GLY A 145 -9.43 11.35 -2.55
C GLY A 145 -9.41 11.00 -1.07
N GLY A 146 -10.51 11.31 -0.38
CA GLY A 146 -10.78 10.82 0.96
C GLY A 146 -11.25 9.37 0.90
N LEU A 147 -10.98 8.60 1.94
CA LEU A 147 -11.33 7.19 2.04
C LEU A 147 -11.84 6.90 3.46
N THR A 148 -13.00 6.24 3.54
CA THR A 148 -13.47 5.62 4.77
C THR A 148 -13.44 4.11 4.60
N LEU A 149 -12.80 3.39 5.52
CA LEU A 149 -12.74 1.93 5.57
C LEU A 149 -13.35 1.42 6.87
N THR A 150 -14.05 0.30 6.79
CA THR A 150 -14.61 -0.42 7.92
C THR A 150 -14.07 -1.84 7.89
N LYS A 151 -13.56 -2.31 9.02
CA LYS A 151 -13.16 -3.70 9.18
C LYS A 151 -14.40 -4.58 9.35
N ILE A 152 -14.50 -5.64 8.56
CA ILE A 152 -15.63 -6.56 8.60
C ILE A 152 -15.27 -7.94 9.17
N GLN A 153 -13.98 -8.30 9.19
CA GLN A 153 -13.42 -9.54 9.73
C GLN A 153 -12.02 -9.28 10.28
#